data_AF-A0A9D1J2R7-F1
#
_entry.id   AF-A0A9D1J2R7-F1
#
_cell.length_a   1.000
_cell.length_b   1.000
_cell.length_c   1.000
_cell.angle_alpha   90.00
_cell.angle_beta   90.00
_cell.angle_gamma   90.00
#
_symmetry.space_group_name_H-M   'P 1'
#
loop_
_entity.id
_entity.type
_entity.pdbx_description
1 polymer ?
#
loop_
_entity_poly.entity_id
_entity_poly.type
_entity_poly.pdbx_seq_one_letter_code
_entity_poly.pdbx_strand_id
1 'polypeptide(L)' 'MQVETRLKIKSNPNLYRYLRENSYWYKYLNRSPIFLKQLEEEMKEKYRLRPSDKIENISNSLNLIKSFLEVMR' A
#
# COMPACT_ATOMS: atom_id res chain seq x y z
N MET A 1 -15.65 -1.16 -16.40
CA MET A 1 -15.13 -1.77 -15.16
C MET A 1 -16.22 -2.64 -14.56
N GLN A 2 -15.88 -3.88 -14.21
CA GLN A 2 -16.82 -4.86 -13.67
C GLN A 2 -17.32 -4.47 -12.28
N VAL A 3 -18.51 -4.94 -11.90
CA VAL A 3 -19.16 -4.64 -10.61
C VAL A 3 -18.29 -5.11 -9.45
N GLU A 4 -17.77 -6.33 -9.52
CA GLU A 4 -16.93 -6.94 -8.48
C GLU A 4 -15.66 -6.12 -8.23
N THR A 5 -14.99 -5.65 -9.29
CA THR A 5 -13.84 -4.74 -9.17
C THR A 5 -14.21 -3.47 -8.41
N ARG A 6 -15.37 -2.86 -8.71
CA ARG A 6 -15.84 -1.66 -7.99
C ARG A 6 -16.11 -1.93 -6.52
N LEU A 7 -16.72 -3.07 -6.19
CA LEU A 7 -16.99 -3.46 -4.82
C LEU A 7 -15.69 -3.67 -4.04
N LYS A 8 -14.72 -4.40 -4.61
CA LYS A 8 -13.41 -4.62 -3.98
C LYS A 8 -12.62 -3.33 -3.77
N ILE A 9 -12.70 -2.40 -4.71
CA ILE A 9 -12.06 -1.08 -4.56
C ILE A 9 -12.76 -0.28 -3.45
N LYS A 10 -14.09 -0.24 -3.44
CA LYS A 10 -14.85 0.51 -2.42
C LYS A 10 -14.72 -0.09 -1.02
N SER A 11 -14.50 -1.40 -0.89
CA SER A 11 -14.32 -2.06 0.41
C SER A 11 -12.96 -1.76 1.06
N ASN A 12 -11.98 -1.25 0.30
CA ASN A 12 -10.67 -0.85 0.82
C ASN A 12 -10.49 0.68 0.68
N PRO A 13 -10.57 1.46 1.78
CA PRO A 13 -10.46 2.91 1.73
C PRO A 13 -9.16 3.42 1.11
N ASN A 14 -8.03 2.74 1.35
CA ASN A 14 -6.74 3.11 0.78
C ASN A 14 -6.71 2.87 -0.73
N LEU A 15 -7.27 1.74 -1.17
CA LEU A 15 -7.34 1.41 -2.59
C LEU A 15 -8.29 2.37 -3.33
N TYR A 16 -9.42 2.71 -2.72
CA TYR A 16 -10.34 3.72 -3.25
C TYR A 16 -9.68 5.09 -3.36
N ARG A 17 -8.97 5.53 -2.31
CA ARG A 17 -8.20 6.78 -2.33
C ARG A 17 -7.13 6.77 -3.43
N TYR A 18 -6.35 5.70 -3.52
CA TYR A 18 -5.30 5.56 -4.52
C TYR A 18 -5.84 5.61 -5.96
N LEU A 19 -6.99 4.97 -6.22
CA LEU A 19 -7.67 5.08 -7.52
C LEU A 19 -8.09 6.52 -7.85
N ARG A 20 -8.55 7.29 -6.85
CA ARG A 20 -8.95 8.70 -7.03
C ARG A 20 -7.75 9.62 -7.29
N GLU A 21 -6.62 9.36 -6.63
CA GLU A 21 -5.36 10.07 -6.85
C GLU A 21 -4.74 9.75 -8.23
N ASN A 22 -4.95 8.52 -8.73
CA ASN A 22 -4.33 8.01 -9.94
C ASN A 22 -5.38 7.63 -10.99
N SER A 23 -6.10 8.65 -11.49
CA SER A 23 -7.28 8.48 -12.35
C SER A 23 -7.02 7.71 -13.66
N TYR A 24 -5.77 7.62 -14.12
CA TYR A 24 -5.41 6.80 -15.29
C TYR A 24 -5.81 5.32 -15.13
N TRP A 25 -5.87 4.82 -13.90
CA TRP A 25 -6.29 3.46 -13.59
C TRP A 25 -7.71 3.13 -14.03
N TYR A 26 -8.62 4.10 -14.11
CA TYR A 26 -9.96 3.85 -14.64
C TYR A 26 -9.91 3.30 -16.06
N LYS A 27 -8.99 3.76 -16.91
CA LYS A 27 -8.79 3.25 -18.28
C LYS A 27 -8.41 1.77 -18.27
N TYR A 28 -7.47 1.37 -17.41
CA TYR A 28 -7.00 0.00 -17.30
C TYR A 28 -8.07 -0.93 -16.71
N LEU A 29 -8.69 -0.54 -15.61
CA LEU A 29 -9.76 -1.30 -14.95
C LEU A 29 -11.04 -1.39 -15.80
N ASN A 30 -11.25 -0.45 -16.72
CA ASN A 30 -12.31 -0.55 -17.72
C ASN A 30 -12.01 -1.58 -18.81
N ARG A 31 -10.73 -1.81 -19.14
CA ARG A 31 -10.29 -2.80 -20.14
C ARG A 31 -10.29 -4.22 -19.58
N SER A 32 -9.79 -4.41 -18.36
CA SER A 32 -9.75 -5.74 -17.73
C SER A 32 -9.63 -5.63 -16.20
N PRO A 33 -10.31 -6.51 -15.44
CA PRO A 33 -10.14 -6.58 -13.99
C PRO A 33 -8.75 -7.08 -13.55
N ILE A 34 -7.94 -7.67 -14.46
CA ILE A 34 -6.59 -8.19 -14.14
C ILE A 34 -5.67 -7.11 -13.55
N PHE A 35 -5.91 -5.85 -13.95
CA PHE A 35 -5.17 -4.67 -13.51
C PHE A 35 -5.41 -4.32 -12.03
N LEU A 36 -6.43 -4.91 -11.39
CA LEU A 36 -6.72 -4.68 -9.98
C LEU A 36 -5.57 -5.12 -9.08
N LYS A 37 -4.89 -6.23 -9.42
CA LYS A 37 -3.72 -6.70 -8.65
C LYS A 37 -2.58 -5.69 -8.74
N GLN A 38 -2.33 -5.14 -9.92
CA GLN A 38 -1.27 -4.15 -10.10
C GLN A 38 -1.59 -2.84 -9.37
N LEU A 39 -2.85 -2.38 -9.42
CA LEU A 39 -3.34 -1.24 -8.63
C LEU A 39 -3.08 -1.46 -7.12
N GLU A 40 -3.39 -2.64 -6.61
CA GLU A 40 -3.18 -3.00 -5.20
C GLU A 40 -1.71 -2.97 -4.81
N GLU A 41 -0.81 -3.48 -5.66
CA GLU A 41 0.62 -3.49 -5.39
C GLU A 41 1.22 -2.08 -5.42
N GLU A 42 0.90 -1.25 -6.43
CA GLU A 42 1.37 0.14 -6.47
C GLU A 42 0.83 0.96 -5.28
N MET A 43 -0.42 0.71 -4.86
CA MET A 43 -0.98 1.32 -3.66
C MET A 43 -0.17 0.93 -2.41
N LYS A 44 0.20 -0.36 -2.27
CA LYS A 44 0.97 -0.84 -1.10
C LYS A 44 2.35 -0.20 -1.07
N GLU A 45 3.00 -0.08 -2.22
CA GLU A 45 4.29 0.58 -2.34
C GLU A 45 4.19 2.08 -1.98
N LYS A 46 3.26 2.82 -2.60
CA LYS A 46 3.10 4.27 -2.36
C LYS A 46 2.80 4.58 -0.89
N TYR A 47 1.98 3.76 -0.24
CA TYR A 47 1.59 3.98 1.16
C TYR A 47 2.46 3.23 2.17
N ARG A 48 3.56 2.60 1.73
CA ARG A 48 4.47 1.81 2.59
C ARG A 48 3.73 0.76 3.43
N LEU A 49 2.77 0.09 2.80
CA LEU A 49 1.94 -0.95 3.42
C LEU A 49 2.46 -2.36 3.10
N ARG A 50 3.63 -2.50 2.46
CA ARG A 50 4.20 -3.82 2.20
C ARG A 50 4.69 -4.43 3.51
N PRO A 51 4.68 -5.76 3.64
CA PRO A 51 5.27 -6.44 4.79
C PRO A 51 6.74 -6.05 5.03
N SER A 52 7.51 -5.83 3.95
CA SER A 52 8.89 -5.34 4.02
C SER A 52 9.01 -4.00 4.74
N ASP A 53 8.11 -3.06 4.43
CA ASP A 53 8.13 -1.71 5.02
C ASP A 53 7.82 -1.78 6.52
N LYS A 54 6.99 -2.74 6.96
CA LYS A 54 6.75 -2.99 8.39
C LYS A 54 7.98 -3.56 9.10
N ILE A 55 8.71 -4.48 8.45
CA ILE A 55 9.94 -5.07 9.00
C ILE A 55 11.03 -4.00 9.14
N GLU A 56 11.19 -3.14 8.13
CA GLU A 56 12.13 -2.01 8.17
C GLU A 56 11.85 -1.08 9.35
N ASN A 57 10.58 -0.70 9.57
CA ASN A 57 10.19 0.14 10.69
C ASN A 57 10.50 -0.50 12.06
N ILE A 58 10.31 -1.81 12.21
CA ILE A 58 10.64 -2.54 13.44
C ILE A 58 12.15 -2.58 13.65
N SER A 59 12.92 -2.90 12.60
CA SER A 59 14.39 -2.92 12.68
C SER A 59 14.96 -1.56 13.08
N ASN A 60 14.46 -0.48 12.48
CA ASN A 60 14.84 0.88 12.83
C ASN A 60 14.50 1.23 14.28
N SER A 61 13.32 0.82 14.76
CA SER A 61 12.91 1.04 16.15
C SER A 61 13.80 0.28 17.14
N LEU A 62 14.15 -0.97 16.84
CA LEU A 62 15.07 -1.76 17.65
C LEU A 62 16.48 -1.15 17.69
N ASN A 63 16.97 -0.65 16.56
CA ASN A 63 18.26 0.02 16.49
C ASN A 63 18.28 1.30 17.34
N LEU A 64 17.22 2.13 17.29
CA LEU A 64 17.10 3.32 18.14
C LEU A 64 17.11 2.97 19.63
N ILE A 65 16.36 1.94 20.03
CA ILE A 65 16.36 1.46 21.43
C ILE A 65 17.75 0.99 21.84
N LYS A 66 18.44 0.24 20.98
CA LYS A 66 19.79 -0.25 21.24
C LYS A 66 20.76 0.92 21.43
N SER A 67 20.76 1.90 20.51
CA SER A 67 21.63 3.07 20.62
C SER A 67 21.33 3.92 21.87
N PHE A 68 20.05 4.05 22.24
CA PHE A 68 19.68 4.73 23.49
C PHE A 68 20.22 4.01 24.73
N LEU A 69 20.10 2.69 24.79
CA LEU A 69 20.67 1.88 25.88
C LEU A 69 22.20 1.94 25.94
N GLU A 70 22.87 2.03 24.80
CA GLU A 70 24.33 2.20 24.73
C GLU A 70 24.80 3.55 25.29
N VAL A 71 24.07 4.64 25.03
CA VAL A 71 24.40 5.98 25.58
C VAL A 71 24.18 6.05 27.10
N MET A 72 23.24 5.27 27.64
CA MET A 72 22.96 5.21 29.07
C MET A 72 23.95 4.34 29.86
N ARG A 73 24.83 3.60 29.18
CA ARG A 73 25.78 2.67 29.80
C ARG A 73 27.13 3.31 30.03
#